data_AF-A0A2V6EVV8-F1
#
_entry.id   AF-A0A2V6EVV8-F1
#
_cell.length_a   1.000
_cell.length_b   1.000
_cell.length_c   1.000
_cell.angle_alpha   90.00
_cell.angle_beta   90.00
_cell.angle_gamma   90.00
#
_symmetry.space_group_name_H-M   'P 1'
#
loop_
_entity.id
_entity.type
_entity.pdbx_description
1 polymer ?
#
loop_
_entity_poly.entity_id
_entity_poly.type
_entity_poly.pdbx_seq_one_letter_code
_entity_poly.pdbx_strand_id
1 'polypeptide(L)'
;MEKPSLPNQDLPQLYRFCFLMLGDAGKAQEIFQAIMHDAALRAAEGELPNDRLSIFRDARYRCLGASEAGLQAEAIELEEHEIDSSAPVQIAKLEPAQLAVWISAAPDPQRTALALFYLDEFDHEELLALSELKTAELANLIGNGRQEFQAWLNATFPREQAFEEQA
;
A
#
# COMPACT_ATOMS: atom_id res chain seq x y z
N MET A 1 -10.08 -12.67 -36.16
CA MET A 1 -9.48 -11.45 -35.60
C MET A 1 -9.57 -11.62 -34.09
N GLU A 2 -8.48 -12.05 -33.45
CA GLU A 2 -8.45 -12.20 -32.00
C GLU A 2 -8.61 -10.81 -31.36
N LYS A 3 -9.56 -10.71 -30.41
CA LYS A 3 -9.69 -9.50 -29.59
C LYS A 3 -8.43 -9.39 -28.74
N PRO A 4 -7.76 -8.23 -28.70
CA PRO A 4 -6.69 -8.03 -27.75
C PRO A 4 -7.26 -8.15 -26.33
N SER A 5 -6.71 -9.07 -25.53
CA SER A 5 -7.14 -9.33 -24.16
C SER A 5 -6.26 -8.59 -23.17
N LEU A 6 -6.86 -8.02 -22.13
CA LEU A 6 -6.12 -7.42 -21.02
C LEU A 6 -5.22 -8.47 -20.34
N PRO A 7 -4.03 -8.09 -19.85
CA PRO A 7 -3.21 -8.98 -19.03
C PRO A 7 -4.01 -9.37 -17.78
N ASN A 8 -4.49 -10.61 -17.74
CA ASN A 8 -5.39 -11.09 -16.68
C ASN A 8 -4.65 -11.47 -15.38
N GLN A 9 -3.31 -11.46 -15.40
CA GLN A 9 -2.47 -11.95 -14.31
C GLN A 9 -2.36 -10.95 -13.15
N ASP A 10 -2.48 -9.65 -13.43
CA ASP A 10 -2.21 -8.59 -12.44
C ASP A 10 -3.49 -8.05 -11.78
N LEU A 11 -4.67 -8.54 -12.15
CA LEU A 11 -5.95 -8.02 -11.66
C LEU A 11 -6.13 -8.14 -10.15
N PRO A 12 -5.82 -9.28 -9.50
CA PRO A 12 -5.89 -9.36 -8.05
C PRO A 12 -4.91 -8.40 -7.37
N GLN A 13 -3.74 -8.17 -7.97
CA GLN A 13 -2.72 -7.27 -7.43
C GLN A 13 -3.11 -5.81 -7.57
N LEU A 14 -3.78 -5.44 -8.67
CA LEU A 14 -4.34 -4.11 -8.84
C LEU A 14 -5.39 -3.80 -7.76
N TYR A 15 -6.31 -4.73 -7.50
CA TYR A 15 -7.28 -4.57 -6.41
C TYR A 15 -6.60 -4.47 -5.04
N ARG A 16 -5.63 -5.35 -4.75
CA ARG A 16 -4.86 -5.32 -3.49
C ARG A 16 -4.11 -4.01 -3.33
N PHE A 17 -3.50 -3.49 -4.38
CA PHE A 17 -2.85 -2.19 -4.37
C PHE A 17 -3.83 -1.07 -3.99
N CYS A 18 -4.99 -1.01 -4.66
CA CYS A 18 -6.04 -0.05 -4.31
C CYS A 18 -6.49 -0.20 -2.85
N PHE A 19 -6.60 -1.43 -2.35
CA PHE A 19 -6.98 -1.71 -0.97
C PHE A 19 -5.93 -1.23 0.04
N LEU A 20 -4.64 -1.47 -0.22
CA LEU A 20 -3.55 -0.96 0.63
C LEU A 20 -3.49 0.57 0.63
N MET A 21 -3.73 1.21 -0.51
CA MET A 21 -3.73 2.67 -0.63
C MET A 21 -4.92 3.35 0.07
N LEU A 22 -6.07 2.68 0.13
CA LEU A 22 -7.33 3.30 0.60
C LEU A 22 -7.80 2.81 1.96
N GLY A 23 -7.33 1.66 2.43
CA GLY A 23 -7.73 1.05 3.70
C GLY A 23 -9.21 0.61 3.76
N ASP A 24 -9.95 0.77 2.67
CA ASP A 24 -11.39 0.54 2.56
C ASP A 24 -11.68 -0.31 1.32
N ALA A 25 -12.32 -1.47 1.54
CA ALA A 25 -12.60 -2.43 0.48
C ALA A 25 -13.61 -1.92 -0.55
N GLY A 26 -14.58 -1.09 -0.13
CA GLY A 26 -15.59 -0.50 -1.01
C GLY A 26 -14.97 0.52 -1.95
N LYS A 27 -14.20 1.47 -1.40
CA LYS A 27 -13.45 2.46 -2.20
C LYS A 27 -12.45 1.80 -3.13
N ALA A 28 -11.73 0.78 -2.65
CA ALA A 28 -10.80 0.02 -3.48
C ALA A 28 -11.49 -0.67 -4.65
N GLN A 29 -12.66 -1.25 -4.40
CA GLN A 29 -13.47 -1.89 -5.44
C GLN A 29 -13.97 -0.86 -6.48
N GLU A 30 -14.45 0.29 -6.04
CA GLU A 30 -14.91 1.37 -6.92
C GLU A 30 -13.78 1.84 -7.86
N ILE A 31 -12.59 2.14 -7.31
CA ILE A 31 -11.44 2.57 -8.10
C ILE A 31 -10.98 1.46 -9.06
N PHE A 32 -10.87 0.22 -8.57
CA PHE A 32 -10.50 -0.93 -9.40
C PHE A 32 -11.47 -1.11 -10.59
N GLN A 33 -12.78 -1.06 -10.35
CA GLN A 33 -13.79 -1.21 -11.40
C GLN A 33 -13.73 -0.08 -12.43
N ALA A 34 -13.52 1.16 -11.98
CA ALA A 34 -13.38 2.31 -12.88
C ALA A 34 -12.16 2.15 -13.81
N ILE A 35 -11.01 1.72 -13.28
CA ILE A 35 -9.79 1.47 -14.07
C ILE A 35 -10.05 0.36 -15.09
N MET A 36 -10.67 -0.74 -14.66
CA MET A 36 -10.96 -1.87 -15.56
C MET A 36 -11.96 -1.51 -16.66
N HIS A 37 -12.95 -0.69 -16.33
CA HIS A 37 -13.90 -0.18 -17.32
C HIS A 37 -13.20 0.68 -18.38
N ASP A 38 -12.35 1.62 -17.95
CA ASP A 38 -11.62 2.49 -18.87
C ASP A 38 -10.61 1.71 -19.73
N ALA A 39 -9.93 0.72 -19.13
CA ALA A 39 -9.04 -0.17 -19.86
C ALA A 39 -9.79 -1.01 -20.91
N ALA A 40 -11.00 -1.47 -20.61
CA ALA A 40 -11.83 -2.21 -21.55
C ALA A 40 -12.32 -1.33 -22.72
N LEU A 41 -12.68 -0.07 -22.46
CA LEU A 41 -13.04 0.89 -23.51
C LEU A 41 -11.87 1.16 -24.45
N ARG A 42 -10.69 1.47 -23.91
CA ARG A 42 -9.47 1.68 -24.71
C ARG A 42 -9.09 0.47 -25.55
N ALA A 43 -9.16 -0.73 -24.97
CA ALA A 43 -8.89 -1.97 -25.70
C ALA A 43 -9.90 -2.19 -26.85
N ALA A 44 -11.16 -1.77 -26.69
CA ALA A 44 -12.16 -1.84 -27.76
C ALA A 44 -11.86 -0.84 -28.90
N GLU A 45 -11.19 0.27 -28.60
CA GLU A 45 -10.71 1.27 -29.57
C GLU A 45 -9.36 0.87 -30.21
N GLY A 46 -8.77 -0.24 -29.76
CA GLY A 46 -7.49 -0.74 -30.27
C GLY A 46 -6.27 -0.16 -29.54
N GLU A 47 -6.48 0.58 -28.45
CA GLU A 47 -5.43 1.11 -27.59
C GLU A 47 -5.12 0.12 -26.47
N LEU A 48 -3.90 -0.41 -26.46
CA LEU A 48 -3.41 -1.27 -25.39
C LEU A 48 -2.51 -0.50 -24.42
N PRO A 49 -2.41 -0.93 -23.15
CA PRO A 49 -1.43 -0.39 -22.22
C PRO A 49 -0.01 -0.45 -22.80
N ASN A 50 0.74 0.64 -22.68
CA ASN A 50 2.13 0.72 -23.17
C ASN A 50 3.07 -0.22 -22.41
N ASP A 51 2.77 -0.45 -21.14
CA ASP A 51 3.46 -1.39 -20.26
C ASP A 51 2.53 -1.83 -19.11
N ARG A 52 2.95 -2.83 -18.33
CA ARG A 52 2.20 -3.34 -17.17
C ARG A 52 2.10 -2.34 -16.02
N LEU A 53 3.04 -1.39 -15.91
CA LEU A 53 3.09 -0.40 -14.83
C LEU A 53 2.05 0.70 -15.01
N SER A 54 1.65 0.98 -16.24
CA SER A 54 0.73 2.06 -16.60
C SER A 54 -0.60 1.99 -15.85
N ILE A 55 -1.14 0.79 -15.63
CA ILE A 55 -2.38 0.59 -14.89
C ILE A 55 -2.21 0.87 -13.39
N PHE A 56 -1.04 0.57 -12.82
CA PHE A 56 -0.70 0.89 -11.43
C PHE A 56 -0.40 2.39 -11.23
N ARG A 57 0.13 3.07 -12.25
CA ARG A 57 0.27 4.54 -12.23
C ARG A 57 -1.10 5.23 -12.22
N ASP A 58 -2.04 4.78 -13.05
CA ASP A 58 -3.42 5.27 -13.03
C ASP A 58 -4.10 4.97 -11.68
N ALA A 59 -3.91 3.76 -11.16
CA ALA A 59 -4.41 3.39 -9.84
C ALA A 59 -3.87 4.30 -8.73
N ARG A 60 -2.56 4.57 -8.69
CA ARG A 60 -1.94 5.48 -7.73
C ARG A 60 -2.60 6.85 -7.81
N TYR A 61 -2.69 7.44 -9.00
CA TYR A 61 -3.31 8.75 -9.21
C TYR A 61 -4.75 8.80 -8.69
N ARG A 62 -5.57 7.80 -9.05
CA ARG A 62 -6.98 7.75 -8.63
C ARG A 62 -7.15 7.51 -7.12
N CYS A 63 -6.32 6.66 -6.52
CA CYS A 63 -6.32 6.44 -5.09
C CYS A 63 -5.94 7.71 -4.31
N LEU A 64 -4.91 8.44 -4.73
CA LEU A 64 -4.52 9.70 -4.12
C LEU A 64 -5.66 10.72 -4.16
N GLY A 65 -6.29 10.90 -5.34
CA GLY A 65 -7.42 11.80 -5.48
C GLY A 65 -8.63 11.39 -4.63
N ALA A 66 -8.90 10.10 -4.48
CA ALA A 66 -9.97 9.59 -3.61
C ALA A 66 -9.67 9.78 -2.11
N SER A 67 -8.40 9.71 -1.71
CA SER A 67 -7.96 9.99 -0.34
C SER A 67 -8.01 11.48 0.01
N GLU A 68 -7.69 12.36 -0.94
CA GLU A 68 -7.78 13.83 -0.77
C GLU A 68 -9.22 14.34 -0.68
N ALA A 69 -10.17 13.67 -1.33
CA ALA A 69 -11.59 14.01 -1.27
C ALA A 69 -12.27 13.61 0.06
N GLY A 70 -11.59 12.85 0.92
CA GLY A 70 -12.06 12.47 2.25
C GLY A 70 -11.64 13.45 3.34
N LEU A 71 -12.28 13.37 4.52
CA LEU A 71 -11.77 14.00 5.73
C LEU A 71 -10.40 13.41 6.04
N GLN A 72 -9.33 14.17 5.83
CA GLN A 72 -7.99 13.74 6.18
C GLN A 72 -7.88 13.66 7.70
N ALA A 73 -7.43 12.52 8.22
CA ALA A 73 -6.90 12.49 9.58
C ALA A 73 -5.68 13.42 9.62
N GLU A 74 -5.56 14.23 10.67
CA GLU A 74 -4.36 15.03 10.90
C GLU A 74 -3.13 14.11 10.87
N ALA A 75 -2.06 14.54 10.20
CA ALA A 75 -0.81 13.80 10.17
C ALA A 75 -0.27 13.72 11.59
N ILE A 76 -0.51 12.59 12.26
CA ILE A 76 0.10 12.28 13.54
C ILE A 76 1.52 11.83 13.21
N GLU A 77 2.53 12.57 13.67
CA GLU A 77 3.90 12.04 13.71
C GLU A 77 3.88 10.80 14.60
N LEU A 78 3.98 9.63 13.97
CA LEU A 78 4.06 8.37 14.67
C LEU A 78 5.48 8.23 15.23
N GLU A 79 5.60 7.90 16.50
CA GLU A 79 6.90 7.60 17.10
C GLU A 79 7.56 6.43 16.34
N GLU A 80 8.83 6.57 16.01
CA GLU A 80 9.62 5.51 15.37
C GLU A 80 10.24 4.62 16.46
N HIS A 81 9.98 3.32 16.42
CA HIS A 81 10.59 2.35 17.32
C HIS A 81 11.47 1.36 16.54
N GLU A 82 12.64 1.02 17.10
CA GLU A 82 13.46 -0.05 16.55
C GLU A 82 12.65 -1.35 16.43
N ILE A 83 12.83 -2.03 15.30
CA ILE A 83 12.11 -3.27 15.00
C ILE A 83 12.51 -4.33 16.01
N ASP A 84 11.53 -4.79 16.77
CA ASP A 84 11.73 -5.73 17.86
C ASP A 84 11.65 -7.18 17.35
N SER A 85 12.48 -8.05 17.91
CA SER A 85 12.47 -9.49 17.59
C SER A 85 11.12 -10.19 17.83
N SER A 86 10.25 -9.60 18.66
CA SER A 86 8.90 -10.08 18.96
C SER A 86 7.84 -9.61 17.96
N ALA A 87 8.17 -8.72 17.01
CA ALA A 87 7.26 -8.24 15.98
C ALA A 87 6.48 -9.34 15.25
N PRO A 88 7.09 -10.48 14.84
CA PRO A 88 6.35 -11.56 14.19
C PRO A 88 5.19 -12.11 15.05
N VAL A 89 5.37 -12.16 16.38
CA VAL A 89 4.34 -12.64 17.31
C VAL A 89 3.20 -11.64 17.44
N GLN A 90 3.49 -10.33 17.39
CA GLN A 90 2.47 -9.28 17.38
C GLN A 90 1.71 -9.26 16.04
N ILE A 91 2.44 -9.36 14.92
CA ILE A 91 1.87 -9.38 13.55
C ILE A 91 0.94 -10.58 13.36
N ALA A 92 1.27 -11.75 13.91
CA ALA A 92 0.43 -12.94 13.82
C ALA A 92 -0.96 -12.78 14.50
N LYS A 93 -1.14 -11.75 15.32
CA LYS A 93 -2.43 -11.42 15.97
C LYS A 93 -3.28 -10.44 15.14
N LEU A 94 -2.74 -9.91 14.05
CA LEU A 94 -3.44 -8.95 13.20
C LEU A 94 -4.35 -9.65 12.20
N GLU A 95 -5.50 -9.04 11.98
CA GLU A 95 -6.28 -9.31 10.78
C GLU A 95 -5.58 -8.68 9.56
N PRO A 96 -5.54 -9.35 8.39
CA PRO A 96 -4.86 -8.82 7.20
C PRO A 96 -5.32 -7.41 6.78
N ALA A 97 -6.59 -7.07 7.02
CA ALA A 97 -7.14 -5.76 6.73
C ALA A 97 -6.52 -4.63 7.58
N GLN A 98 -6.01 -4.93 8.77
CA GLN A 98 -5.39 -3.91 9.64
C GLN A 98 -4.12 -3.33 9.03
N LEU A 99 -3.38 -4.12 8.23
CA LEU A 99 -2.23 -3.60 7.49
C LEU A 99 -2.66 -2.54 6.46
N ALA A 100 -3.75 -2.78 5.74
CA ALA A 100 -4.27 -1.82 4.77
C ALA A 100 -4.74 -0.53 5.44
N VAL A 101 -5.44 -0.64 6.58
CA VAL A 101 -5.84 0.52 7.39
C VAL A 101 -4.61 1.31 7.82
N TRP A 102 -3.58 0.65 8.36
CA TRP A 102 -2.35 1.31 8.80
C TRP A 102 -1.61 1.99 7.63
N ILE A 103 -1.40 1.31 6.50
CA ILE A 103 -0.74 1.89 5.33
C ILE A 103 -1.51 3.11 4.82
N SER A 104 -2.84 3.00 4.68
CA SER A 104 -3.68 4.09 4.17
C SER A 104 -3.67 5.36 5.03
N ALA A 105 -3.30 5.24 6.31
CA ALA A 105 -3.18 6.35 7.23
C ALA A 105 -1.84 7.10 7.10
N ALA A 106 -0.81 6.48 6.53
CA ALA A 106 0.49 7.13 6.31
C ALA A 106 0.36 8.29 5.31
N PRO A 107 1.17 9.35 5.41
CA PRO A 107 1.21 10.40 4.39
C PRO A 107 1.82 9.88 3.08
N ASP A 108 1.45 10.49 1.95
CA ASP A 108 2.19 10.28 0.71
C ASP A 108 3.43 11.19 0.65
N PRO A 109 4.59 10.70 0.17
CA PRO A 109 4.78 9.48 -0.64
C PRO A 109 5.02 8.16 0.14
N GLN A 110 5.05 8.17 1.47
CA GLN A 110 5.32 6.98 2.30
C GLN A 110 4.25 5.89 2.10
N ARG A 111 2.97 6.28 2.06
CA ARG A 111 1.84 5.38 1.76
C ARG A 111 2.03 4.63 0.46
N THR A 112 2.28 5.35 -0.64
CA THR A 112 2.59 4.74 -1.94
C THR A 112 3.76 3.76 -1.83
N ALA A 113 4.86 4.15 -1.19
CA ALA A 113 6.04 3.30 -1.04
C ALA A 113 5.73 2.01 -0.27
N LEU A 114 5.01 2.11 0.85
CA LEU A 114 4.60 0.96 1.68
C LEU A 114 3.62 0.04 0.94
N ALA A 115 2.62 0.61 0.27
CA ALA A 115 1.64 -0.16 -0.49
C ALA A 115 2.32 -0.98 -1.61
N LEU A 116 3.23 -0.37 -2.36
CA LEU A 116 3.98 -1.06 -3.42
C LEU A 116 4.93 -2.11 -2.86
N PHE A 117 5.64 -1.81 -1.77
CA PHE A 117 6.57 -2.74 -1.12
C PHE A 117 5.87 -3.98 -0.57
N TYR A 118 4.75 -3.81 0.16
CA TYR A 118 4.01 -4.93 0.75
C TYR A 118 3.09 -5.66 -0.24
N LEU A 119 2.87 -5.12 -1.44
CA LEU A 119 2.22 -5.86 -2.52
C LEU A 119 3.09 -7.03 -3.00
N ASP A 120 4.42 -6.88 -2.90
CA ASP A 120 5.43 -7.88 -3.28
C ASP A 120 5.30 -8.38 -4.73
N GLU A 121 4.98 -7.44 -5.63
CA GLU A 121 4.72 -7.72 -7.06
C GLU A 121 5.80 -7.13 -8.01
N PHE A 122 6.54 -6.13 -7.53
CA PHE A 122 7.43 -5.32 -8.35
C PHE A 122 8.89 -5.51 -7.96
N ASP A 123 9.76 -5.52 -8.96
CA ASP A 123 11.19 -5.45 -8.69
C ASP A 123 11.61 -4.03 -8.27
N HIS A 124 12.90 -3.88 -7.91
CA HIS A 124 13.43 -2.60 -7.44
C HIS A 124 13.29 -1.46 -8.47
N GLU A 125 13.49 -1.73 -9.77
CA GLU A 125 13.40 -0.70 -10.80
C GLU A 125 11.94 -0.27 -11.00
N GLU A 126 11.02 -1.23 -10.98
CA GLU A 126 9.59 -0.98 -11.07
C GLU A 126 9.04 -0.22 -9.86
N LEU A 127 9.51 -0.54 -8.64
CA LEU A 127 9.17 0.21 -7.43
C LEU A 127 9.58 1.69 -7.55
N LEU A 128 10.79 1.97 -8.05
CA LEU A 128 11.24 3.35 -8.29
C LEU A 128 10.40 4.04 -9.37
N ALA A 129 10.07 3.33 -10.46
CA ALA A 129 9.28 3.86 -11.55
C ALA A 129 7.83 4.17 -11.15
N LEU A 130 7.22 3.36 -10.28
CA LEU A 130 5.83 3.54 -9.81
C LEU A 130 5.72 4.59 -8.71
N SER A 131 6.71 4.64 -7.81
CA SER A 131 6.73 5.60 -6.71
C SER A 131 7.26 6.97 -7.11
N GLU A 132 7.98 7.06 -8.23
CA GLU A 132 8.68 8.27 -8.71
C GLU A 132 9.76 8.76 -7.72
N LEU A 133 10.31 7.85 -6.91
CA LEU A 133 11.32 8.13 -5.90
C LEU A 133 12.72 7.70 -6.33
N LYS A 134 13.74 8.27 -5.68
CA LYS A 134 15.10 7.74 -5.74
C LYS A 134 15.28 6.61 -4.74
N THR A 135 16.29 5.76 -4.97
CA THR A 135 16.59 4.61 -4.10
C THR A 135 16.74 4.97 -2.63
N ALA A 136 17.47 6.04 -2.30
CA ALA A 136 17.65 6.46 -0.91
C ALA A 136 16.34 6.95 -0.27
N GLU A 137 15.50 7.67 -1.03
CA GLU A 137 14.20 8.16 -0.55
C GLU A 137 13.24 6.98 -0.31
N LEU A 138 13.14 6.05 -1.27
CA LEU A 138 12.34 4.84 -1.13
C LEU A 138 12.77 4.01 0.09
N ALA A 139 14.07 3.78 0.26
CA ALA A 139 14.60 3.02 1.38
C ALA A 139 14.29 3.68 2.74
N ASN A 140 14.45 5.01 2.84
CA ASN A 140 14.13 5.74 4.06
C ASN A 140 12.64 5.68 4.38
N LEU A 141 11.76 5.93 3.40
CA LEU A 141 10.31 5.90 3.63
C LEU A 141 9.82 4.52 4.11
N ILE A 142 10.33 3.45 3.49
CA ILE A 142 10.02 2.07 3.93
C ILE A 142 10.62 1.79 5.30
N GLY A 143 11.87 2.20 5.54
CA GLY A 143 12.57 2.02 6.81
C GLY A 143 11.80 2.66 7.98
N ASN A 144 11.53 3.96 7.87
CA ASN A 144 10.80 4.73 8.87
C ASN A 144 9.38 4.17 9.06
N GLY A 145 8.66 3.89 7.97
CA GLY A 145 7.31 3.32 8.06
C GLY A 145 7.29 1.99 8.82
N ARG A 146 8.31 1.15 8.68
CA ARG A 146 8.40 -0.10 9.45
C ARG A 146 8.67 0.13 10.94
N GLN A 147 9.39 1.19 11.29
CA GLN A 147 9.63 1.58 12.69
C GLN A 147 8.37 2.21 13.32
N GLU A 148 7.64 3.02 12.56
CA GLU A 148 6.32 3.54 12.96
C GLU A 148 5.31 2.38 13.14
N PHE A 149 5.32 1.41 12.24
CA PHE A 149 4.48 0.21 12.37
C PHE A 149 4.83 -0.58 13.63
N GLN A 150 6.12 -0.68 13.98
CA GLN A 150 6.55 -1.30 15.22
C GLN A 150 6.03 -0.55 16.46
N ALA A 151 6.06 0.78 16.47
CA ALA A 151 5.49 1.55 17.57
C ALA A 151 3.98 1.31 17.69
N TRP A 152 3.27 1.27 16.56
CA TRP A 152 1.86 0.92 16.52
C TRP A 152 1.57 -0.50 17.04
N LEU A 153 2.39 -1.49 16.68
CA LEU A 153 2.30 -2.85 17.21
C LEU A 153 2.50 -2.88 18.73
N ASN A 154 3.46 -2.11 19.25
CA ASN A 154 3.72 -2.01 20.69
C ASN A 154 2.55 -1.37 21.45
N ALA A 155 1.89 -0.38 20.86
CA ALA A 155 0.70 0.24 21.45
C ALA A 155 -0.53 -0.69 21.38
N THR A 156 -0.69 -1.42 20.27
CA THR A 156 -1.85 -2.30 20.01
C THR A 156 -1.75 -3.61 20.78
N PHE A 157 -0.54 -4.17 20.87
CA PHE A 157 -0.24 -5.39 21.62
C PHE A 157 0.92 -5.10 22.58
N PRO A 158 0.64 -4.45 23.71
CA PRO A 158 1.64 -4.19 24.72
C PRO A 158 2.34 -5.49 25.10
N ARG A 159 3.65 -5.41 25.29
CA ARG A 159 4.40 -6.50 25.90
C ARG A 159 3.82 -6.75 27.28
N GLU A 160 3.63 -8.01 27.65
CA GLU A 160 3.50 -8.36 29.07
C GLU A 160 4.79 -7.88 29.72
N GLN A 161 4.72 -6.80 30.51
CA GLN A 161 5.84 -6.40 31.33
C GLN A 161 6.09 -7.58 32.28
N ALA A 162 7.21 -8.27 32.10
CA ALA A 162 7.75 -9.07 33.18
C ALA A 162 7.93 -8.08 34.34
N PHE A 163 7.09 -8.17 35.35
CA PHE A 163 7.34 -7.54 36.63
C PHE A 163 8.68 -8.10 37.09
N GLU A 164 9.76 -7.35 36.86
CA GLU A 164 10.99 -7.55 37.61
C GLU A 164 10.62 -7.22 39.06
N GLU A 165 10.28 -8.27 39.81
CA GLU A 165 10.25 -8.25 41.27
C GLU A 165 11.57 -7.65 41.74
N GLN A 166 11.50 -6.40 42.20
CA GLN A 166 12.58 -5.77 42.95
C GLN A 166 12.76 -6.58 44.23
N ALA A 167 13.85 -7.35 44.27
CA ALA A 167 14.37 -8.04 45.44
C ALA A 167 14.95 -7.07 46.47
#